data_AF-A0A7W6BVD9-F1
#
_entry.id   AF-A0A7W6BVD9-F1
#
_cell.length_a   1.000
_cell.length_b   1.000
_cell.length_c   1.000
_cell.angle_alpha   90.00
_cell.angle_beta   90.00
_cell.angle_gamma   90.00
#
_symmetry.space_group_name_H-M   'P 1'
#
loop_
_entity.id
_entity.type
_entity.pdbx_description
1 polymer ?
#
loop_
_entity_poly.entity_id
_entity_poly.type
_entity_poly.pdbx_seq_one_letter_code
_entity_poly.pdbx_strand_id
1 'polypeptide(L)' 'MKLLVPIKRVIDYNVKPRVRSDGSGVDLSNVKMSMNP' A
#
# COMPACT_ATOMS: atom_id res chain seq x y z
N MET A 1 -14.68 0.03 -28.95
CA MET A 1 -13.29 -0.17 -28.46
C MET A 1 -13.34 -0.33 -26.95
N LYS A 2 -12.62 -1.29 -26.36
CA LYS A 2 -12.61 -1.52 -24.90
C LYS A 2 -11.17 -1.47 -24.38
N LEU A 3 -10.98 -0.86 -23.20
CA LEU A 3 -9.70 -0.72 -22.51
C LEU A 3 -9.81 -1.33 -21.12
N LEU A 4 -8.78 -2.08 -20.73
CA LEU A 4 -8.63 -2.62 -19.39
C LEU A 4 -7.48 -1.90 -18.70
N VAL A 5 -7.73 -1.36 -17.50
CA VAL A 5 -6.72 -0.64 -16.72
C VAL A 5 -6.62 -1.30 -15.33
N PRO A 6 -5.53 -2.01 -15.02
CA PRO A 6 -5.34 -2.58 -13.69
C PRO A 6 -4.94 -1.47 -12.70
N ILE A 7 -5.53 -1.52 -11.52
CA ILE A 7 -5.15 -0.68 -10.38
C ILE A 7 -4.72 -1.55 -9.21
N LYS A 8 -3.81 -1.03 -8.38
CA LYS A 8 -3.36 -1.70 -7.16
C LYS A 8 -3.61 -0.80 -5.96
N ARG A 9 -4.10 -1.39 -4.87
CA ARG A 9 -4.20 -0.72 -3.56
C ARG A 9 -2.87 -0.88 -2.81
N VAL A 10 -2.29 0.23 -2.38
CA VAL A 10 -0.98 0.31 -1.70
C VAL A 10 -1.06 1.22 -0.47
N ILE A 11 0.01 1.29 0.32
CA ILE A 11 0.12 2.29 1.40
C ILE A 11 0.11 3.68 0.79
N ASP A 12 -0.62 4.61 1.40
CA ASP A 12 -0.66 6.00 0.95
C ASP A 12 0.74 6.61 0.94
N TYR A 13 1.08 7.34 -0.12
CA TYR A 13 2.43 7.88 -0.33
C TYR A 13 2.88 8.85 0.78
N ASN A 14 1.96 9.43 1.56
CA ASN A 14 2.29 10.30 2.69
C ASN A 14 2.57 9.53 3.99
N VAL A 15 2.34 8.21 4.02
CA VAL A 15 2.54 7.39 5.22
C VAL A 15 3.95 6.82 5.21
N LYS A 16 4.69 7.02 6.30
CA LYS A 16 6.00 6.37 6.51
C LYS A 16 5.80 4.89 6.87
N PRO A 17 6.32 3.93 6.08
CA PRO A 17 6.23 2.51 6.40
C PRO A 17 6.96 2.17 7.72
N ARG A 18 6.39 1.27 8.51
CA ARG A 18 7.02 0.70 9.71
C ARG A 18 7.22 -0.80 9.51
N VAL A 19 8.35 -1.34 9.94
CA VAL A 19 8.65 -2.78 9.86
C VAL A 19 8.18 -3.45 11.15
N ARG A 20 7.63 -4.66 11.05
CA ARG A 20 7.28 -5.48 12.21
C ARG A 20 8.52 -5.85 13.01
N SER A 21 8.37 -6.08 14.31
CA SER A 21 9.47 -6.41 15.21
C SER A 21 10.17 -7.73 14.89
N ASP A 22 9.48 -8.65 14.21
CA ASP A 22 10.00 -9.94 13.77
C ASP A 22 10.73 -9.88 12.40
N GLY A 23 10.77 -8.71 11.76
CA GLY A 23 11.39 -8.53 10.45
C GLY A 23 10.62 -9.15 9.27
N SER A 24 9.41 -9.67 9.48
CA SER A 24 8.63 -10.38 8.44
C SER A 24 8.04 -9.47 7.36
N GLY A 25 8.06 -8.15 7.55
CA GLY A 25 7.58 -7.19 6.56
C GLY A 25 7.06 -5.88 7.16
N VAL A 26 6.33 -5.12 6.34
CA VAL A 26 5.73 -3.83 6.72
C VAL A 26 4.43 -4.05 7.48
N ASP A 27 4.27 -3.32 8.59
CA ASP A 27 3.02 -3.26 9.33
C ASP A 27 2.00 -2.40 8.59
N LEU A 28 0.94 -3.06 8.11
CA LEU A 28 -0.19 -2.44 7.43
C LEU A 28 -1.38 -2.20 8.38
N SER A 29 -1.24 -2.48 9.67
CA SER A 29 -2.30 -2.22 10.64
C SER A 29 -2.48 -0.72 10.84
N ASN A 30 -3.74 -0.25 10.82
CA ASN A 30 -4.12 1.14 11.07
C ASN A 30 -3.40 2.21 10.21
N VAL A 31 -2.91 1.83 9.01
CA VAL A 31 -2.33 2.79 8.06
C VAL A 31 -3.33 3.15 6.96
N LYS A 32 -3.24 4.40 6.47
CA LYS A 32 -4.02 4.84 5.31
C LYS A 32 -3.53 4.11 4.06
N MET A 33 -4.47 3.56 3.30
CA MET A 33 -4.22 2.90 2.02
C MET A 33 -4.84 3.73 0.88
N SER A 34 -4.20 3.73 -0.28
CA SER A 34 -4.65 4.47 -1.47
C SER A 34 -4.51 3.64 -2.75
N MET A 35 -5.05 4.16 -3.85
CA MET A 35 -4.64 3.70 -5.18
C MET A 35 -3.15 4.00 -5.38
N ASN A 36 -2.44 3.11 -6.07
CA ASN A 36 -1.07 3.39 -6.51
C ASN A 36 -1.08 4.60 -7.45
N PRO A 37 -0.45 5.73 -7.07
CA PRO A 37 -0.20 6.84 -7.99
C PRO A 37 0.68 6.37 -9.16
#